data_AF-A0A7V6HTJ4-F1
#
_entry.id   AF-A0A7V6HTJ4-F1
#
_cell.length_a   1.000
_cell.length_b   1.000
_cell.length_c   1.000
_cell.angle_alpha   90.00
_cell.angle_beta   90.00
_cell.angle_gamma   90.00
#
_symmetry.space_group_name_H-M   'P 1'
#
loop_
_entity.id
_entity.type
_entity.pdbx_description
1 polymer ?
#
loop_
_entity_poly.entity_id
_entity_poly.type
_entity_poly.pdbx_seq_one_letter_code
_entity_poly.pdbx_strand_id
1 'polypeptide(L)'
;MKKKFLLCFSYLTFFNLLTSLFILLGSAYITRIILAILLAVFAFLLAIPLAFTLREKKPLMISSALIGLCAIGTGFAISAYFIHINFKEAIDLAILGKNILIANIGILLFYCLYSLSLNIDILEDHIKLYTYSLLLVLLIVAVLLWVNQDKYLFSLVFYFYLNAALYIFPLIVRAEKVEDLYLHLVVASFGAFLLITVVTIIIISEGDGFDLDLISSSGVDVESPRKSKVNEHKEL
;
A
#
# COMPACT_ATOMS: atom_id res chain seq x y z
N MET A 1 -25.60 -8.04 8.31
CA MET A 1 -24.17 -7.83 8.64
C MET A 1 -23.27 -9.02 8.29
N LYS A 2 -23.53 -10.25 8.75
CA LYS A 2 -22.65 -11.43 8.57
C LYS A 2 -22.20 -11.71 7.12
N LYS A 3 -23.12 -11.77 6.14
CA LYS A 3 -22.78 -12.02 4.72
C LYS A 3 -21.89 -10.93 4.12
N LYS A 4 -22.19 -9.67 4.45
CA LYS A 4 -21.43 -8.50 4.00
C LYS A 4 -20.02 -8.51 4.57
N PHE A 5 -19.89 -8.74 5.87
CA PHE A 5 -18.59 -8.89 6.54
C PHE A 5 -17.76 -9.99 5.89
N LEU A 6 -18.34 -11.18 5.68
CA LEU A 6 -17.62 -12.31 5.11
C LEU A 6 -17.11 -12.00 3.70
N LEU A 7 -17.90 -11.29 2.90
CA LEU A 7 -17.49 -10.87 1.56
C LEU A 7 -16.37 -9.82 1.62
N CYS A 8 -16.51 -8.77 2.42
CA CYS A 8 -15.45 -7.75 2.61
C CYS A 8 -14.15 -8.37 3.15
N PHE A 9 -14.25 -9.24 4.15
CA PHE A 9 -13.11 -9.95 4.74
C PHE A 9 -12.41 -10.86 3.72
N SER A 10 -13.19 -11.60 2.93
CA SER A 10 -12.64 -12.47 1.86
C SER A 10 -11.87 -11.66 0.83
N TYR A 11 -12.41 -10.52 0.41
CA TYR A 11 -11.75 -9.66 -0.57
C TYR A 11 -10.55 -8.89 -0.01
N LEU A 12 -10.59 -8.47 1.25
CA LEU A 12 -9.42 -7.90 1.93
C LEU A 12 -8.31 -8.95 2.05
N THR A 13 -8.66 -10.17 2.45
CA THR A 13 -7.71 -11.28 2.55
C THR A 13 -7.11 -11.61 1.19
N PHE A 14 -7.93 -11.72 0.14
CA PHE A 14 -7.46 -11.92 -1.23
C PHE A 14 -6.52 -10.80 -1.68
N PHE A 15 -6.89 -9.54 -1.46
CA PHE A 15 -6.06 -8.38 -1.81
C PHE A 15 -4.72 -8.41 -1.08
N ASN A 16 -4.73 -8.66 0.22
CA ASN A 16 -3.53 -8.71 1.05
C ASN A 16 -2.62 -9.89 0.70
N LEU A 17 -3.16 -11.08 0.44
CA LEU A 17 -2.38 -12.24 0.01
C LEU A 17 -1.72 -11.99 -1.34
N LEU A 18 -2.45 -11.42 -2.30
CA LEU A 18 -1.89 -11.13 -3.61
C LEU A 18 -0.85 -10.00 -3.51
N THR A 19 -1.13 -8.94 -2.75
CA THR A 19 -0.16 -7.88 -2.43
C THR A 19 1.12 -8.48 -1.83
N SER A 20 0.98 -9.37 -0.85
CA SER A 20 2.09 -10.05 -0.17
C SER A 20 2.95 -10.89 -1.12
N LEU A 21 2.31 -11.64 -2.02
CA LEU A 21 3.01 -12.40 -3.05
C LEU A 21 3.84 -11.47 -3.94
N PHE A 22 3.28 -10.34 -4.36
CA PHE A 22 4.00 -9.40 -5.23
C PHE A 22 5.03 -8.54 -4.49
N ILE A 23 4.88 -8.31 -3.17
CA ILE A 23 5.98 -7.78 -2.34
C ILE A 23 7.15 -8.76 -2.38
N LEU A 24 6.92 -10.05 -2.15
CA LEU A 24 7.97 -11.07 -2.16
C LEU A 24 8.62 -11.21 -3.54
N LEU A 25 7.83 -11.34 -4.60
CA LEU A 25 8.33 -11.45 -5.97
C LEU A 25 9.10 -10.19 -6.38
N GLY A 26 8.55 -9.00 -6.11
CA GLY A 26 9.21 -7.73 -6.40
C GLY A 26 10.53 -7.62 -5.64
N SER A 27 10.51 -7.90 -4.34
CA SER A 27 11.71 -7.82 -3.49
C SER A 27 12.76 -8.88 -3.86
N ALA A 28 12.36 -10.05 -4.35
CA ALA A 28 13.28 -11.09 -4.79
C ALA A 28 13.94 -10.76 -6.13
N TYR A 29 13.13 -10.42 -7.15
CA TYR A 29 13.57 -10.38 -8.55
C TYR A 29 13.82 -8.97 -9.10
N ILE A 30 13.28 -7.92 -8.49
CA ILE A 30 13.49 -6.55 -8.92
C ILE A 30 14.60 -5.92 -8.10
N THR A 31 15.55 -5.29 -8.78
CA THR A 31 16.67 -4.56 -8.16
C THR A 31 16.56 -3.05 -8.33
N ARG A 32 15.80 -2.58 -9.32
CA ARG A 32 15.63 -1.15 -9.63
C ARG A 32 14.31 -0.62 -9.09
N ILE A 33 14.36 0.40 -8.25
CA ILE A 33 13.19 1.09 -7.67
C ILE A 33 12.25 1.58 -8.79
N ILE A 34 12.81 2.21 -9.83
CA ILE A 34 12.05 2.75 -10.97
C ILE A 34 11.23 1.65 -11.66
N LEU A 35 11.79 0.44 -11.82
CA LEU A 35 11.09 -0.66 -12.46
C LEU A 35 9.89 -1.12 -11.62
N ALA A 36 10.05 -1.21 -10.30
CA ALA A 36 8.95 -1.55 -9.40
C ALA A 36 7.82 -0.51 -9.44
N ILE A 37 8.14 0.78 -9.44
CA ILE A 37 7.15 1.87 -9.57
C ILE A 37 6.48 1.82 -10.95
N LEU A 38 7.23 1.61 -12.04
CA LEU A 38 6.66 1.49 -13.38
C LEU A 38 5.71 0.30 -13.50
N LEU A 39 6.01 -0.84 -12.88
CA LEU A 39 5.10 -1.99 -12.84
C LEU A 39 3.83 -1.69 -12.04
N ALA A 40 3.94 -0.93 -10.95
CA ALA A 40 2.78 -0.43 -10.22
C ALA A 40 1.91 0.47 -11.11
N VAL A 41 2.49 1.50 -11.73
CA VAL A 41 1.78 2.40 -12.66
C VAL A 41 1.20 1.64 -13.86
N PHE A 42 1.88 0.61 -14.37
CA PHE A 42 1.36 -0.22 -15.46
C PHE A 42 0.12 -1.01 -15.01
N ALA A 43 0.11 -1.56 -13.80
CA ALA A 43 -1.08 -2.19 -13.23
C ALA A 43 -2.27 -1.21 -13.11
N PHE A 44 -1.99 0.06 -12.78
CA PHE A 44 -3.00 1.14 -12.81
C PHE A 44 -3.57 1.35 -14.22
N LEU A 45 -2.70 1.51 -15.21
CA LEU A 45 -3.09 1.75 -16.59
C LEU A 45 -3.89 0.59 -17.18
N LEU A 46 -3.62 -0.66 -16.77
CA LEU A 46 -4.42 -1.82 -17.16
C LEU A 46 -5.79 -1.88 -16.45
N ALA A 47 -5.89 -1.37 -15.22
CA ALA A 47 -7.15 -1.37 -14.47
C ALA A 47 -8.18 -0.41 -15.08
N ILE A 48 -7.76 0.74 -15.62
CA ILE A 48 -8.63 1.74 -16.25
C ILE A 48 -9.51 1.16 -17.38
N PRO A 49 -8.95 0.60 -18.48
CA PRO A 49 -9.74 0.08 -19.58
C PRO A 49 -10.64 -1.09 -19.13
N LEU A 50 -10.17 -1.94 -18.21
CA LEU A 50 -11.00 -3.02 -17.66
C LEU A 50 -12.24 -2.47 -16.92
N ALA A 51 -12.08 -1.39 -16.17
CA ALA A 51 -13.17 -0.75 -15.43
C ALA A 51 -14.23 -0.12 -16.34
N PHE A 52 -13.80 0.51 -17.45
CA PHE A 52 -14.71 1.22 -18.35
C PHE A 52 -15.34 0.34 -19.44
N THR A 53 -14.65 -0.68 -19.96
CA THR A 53 -15.11 -1.41 -21.17
C THR A 53 -15.85 -2.71 -20.90
N LEU A 54 -15.52 -3.43 -19.81
CA LEU A 54 -15.97 -4.80 -19.60
C LEU A 54 -16.90 -4.98 -18.40
N ARG A 55 -16.98 -3.98 -17.52
CA ARG A 55 -17.74 -4.06 -16.27
C ARG A 55 -19.24 -4.23 -16.48
N GLU A 56 -19.81 -3.62 -17.52
CA GLU A 56 -21.24 -3.73 -17.84
C GLU A 56 -21.66 -5.15 -18.23
N LYS A 57 -20.75 -5.95 -18.81
CA LYS A 57 -21.07 -7.29 -19.32
C LYS A 57 -20.86 -8.40 -18.30
N LYS A 58 -19.85 -8.28 -17.44
CA LYS A 58 -19.46 -9.30 -16.43
C LYS A 58 -19.00 -8.63 -15.13
N PRO A 59 -19.90 -8.01 -14.35
CA PRO A 59 -19.55 -7.14 -13.24
C PRO A 59 -18.71 -7.84 -12.17
N LEU A 60 -19.01 -9.10 -11.85
CA LEU A 60 -18.32 -9.85 -10.80
C LEU A 60 -16.88 -10.23 -11.21
N MET A 61 -16.71 -10.90 -12.36
CA MET A 61 -15.39 -11.31 -12.85
C MET A 61 -14.46 -10.10 -13.05
N ILE A 62 -14.99 -9.01 -13.60
CA ILE A 62 -14.20 -7.79 -13.83
C ILE A 62 -13.86 -7.10 -12.51
N SER A 63 -14.78 -7.04 -11.55
CA SER A 63 -14.47 -6.48 -10.21
C SER A 63 -13.36 -7.27 -9.51
N SER A 64 -13.41 -8.60 -9.53
CA SER A 64 -12.34 -9.42 -8.95
C SER A 64 -11.00 -9.22 -9.66
N ALA A 65 -11.01 -9.11 -10.99
CA ALA A 65 -9.79 -8.83 -11.78
C ALA A 65 -9.21 -7.45 -11.47
N LEU A 66 -10.06 -6.42 -11.32
CA LEU A 66 -9.64 -5.07 -10.94
C LEU A 66 -9.02 -5.04 -9.55
N ILE A 67 -9.64 -5.70 -8.57
CA ILE A 67 -9.11 -5.82 -7.21
C ILE A 67 -7.76 -6.54 -7.25
N GLY A 68 -7.64 -7.59 -8.06
CA GLY A 68 -6.39 -8.30 -8.27
C GLY A 68 -5.29 -7.41 -8.85
N LEU A 69 -5.58 -6.65 -9.91
CA LEU A 69 -4.63 -5.70 -10.51
C LEU A 69 -4.19 -4.62 -9.51
N CYS A 70 -5.11 -4.09 -8.70
CA CYS A 70 -4.78 -3.13 -7.66
C CYS A 70 -3.86 -3.74 -6.59
N ALA A 71 -4.09 -4.99 -6.19
CA ALA A 71 -3.23 -5.70 -5.23
C ALA A 71 -1.83 -5.95 -5.82
N ILE A 72 -1.73 -6.31 -7.09
CA ILE A 72 -0.45 -6.46 -7.80
C ILE A 72 0.33 -5.14 -7.80
N GLY A 73 -0.32 -4.05 -8.21
CA GLY A 73 0.28 -2.72 -8.23
C GLY A 73 0.72 -2.26 -6.84
N THR A 74 -0.11 -2.52 -5.82
CA THR A 74 0.22 -2.24 -4.41
C THR A 74 1.43 -3.04 -3.95
N GLY A 75 1.51 -4.32 -4.32
CA GLY A 75 2.64 -5.18 -3.96
C GLY A 75 3.94 -4.69 -4.57
N PHE A 76 3.92 -4.26 -5.84
CA PHE A 76 5.09 -3.66 -6.48
C PHE A 76 5.47 -2.30 -5.87
N ALA A 77 4.51 -1.44 -5.55
CA ALA A 77 4.77 -0.18 -4.87
C ALA A 77 5.49 -0.42 -3.53
N ILE A 78 4.96 -1.31 -2.68
CA ILE A 78 5.59 -1.64 -1.39
C ILE A 78 6.96 -2.30 -1.60
N SER A 79 7.13 -3.14 -2.62
CA SER A 79 8.45 -3.70 -2.94
C SER A 79 9.49 -2.63 -3.29
N ALA A 80 9.07 -1.53 -3.95
CA ALA A 80 9.94 -0.41 -4.26
C ALA A 80 10.49 0.25 -2.99
N TYR A 81 9.68 0.37 -1.95
CA TYR A 81 10.12 0.82 -0.63
C TYR A 81 11.17 -0.12 -0.03
N PHE A 82 10.94 -1.44 -0.05
CA PHE A 82 11.91 -2.40 0.49
C PHE A 82 13.24 -2.41 -0.27
N ILE A 83 13.18 -2.24 -1.59
CA ILE A 83 14.39 -2.05 -2.43
C ILE A 83 15.10 -0.76 -2.02
N HIS A 84 14.38 0.35 -1.85
CA HIS A 84 14.95 1.64 -1.45
C HIS A 84 15.70 1.57 -0.11
N ILE A 85 15.15 0.89 0.89
CA ILE A 85 15.82 0.74 2.20
C ILE A 85 16.90 -0.37 2.24
N ASN A 86 17.31 -0.87 1.07
CA ASN A 86 18.30 -1.95 0.88
C ASN A 86 18.07 -3.13 1.81
N PHE A 87 16.83 -3.63 1.90
CA PHE A 87 16.47 -4.64 2.90
C PHE A 87 17.36 -5.88 2.88
N LYS A 88 17.87 -6.28 1.70
CA LYS A 88 18.71 -7.46 1.49
C LYS A 88 20.05 -7.42 2.23
N GLU A 89 20.53 -6.24 2.62
CA GLU A 89 21.76 -6.11 3.41
C GLU A 89 21.54 -6.42 4.90
N ALA A 90 20.30 -6.28 5.37
CA ALA A 90 19.97 -6.42 6.79
C ALA A 90 19.18 -7.69 7.10
N ILE A 91 18.27 -8.10 6.22
CA ILE A 91 17.42 -9.28 6.40
C ILE A 91 17.34 -10.09 5.09
N ASP A 92 17.19 -11.40 5.24
CA ASP A 92 16.94 -12.28 4.10
C ASP A 92 15.46 -12.27 3.67
N LEU A 93 15.19 -12.92 2.54
CA LEU A 93 13.83 -13.01 2.00
C LEU A 93 12.88 -13.84 2.89
N ALA A 94 13.42 -14.78 3.68
CA ALA A 94 12.63 -15.62 4.58
C ALA A 94 12.09 -14.82 5.77
N ILE A 95 12.93 -13.97 6.36
CA ILE A 95 12.56 -13.03 7.42
C ILE A 95 11.55 -12.01 6.89
N LEU A 96 11.76 -11.48 5.67
CA LEU A 96 10.77 -10.60 5.04
C LEU A 96 9.41 -11.31 4.88
N GLY A 97 9.40 -12.56 4.41
CA GLY A 97 8.19 -13.37 4.30
C GLY A 97 7.49 -13.61 5.64
N LYS A 98 8.26 -13.88 6.69
CA LYS A 98 7.74 -14.00 8.06
C LYS A 98 7.11 -12.68 8.53
N ASN A 99 7.76 -11.55 8.30
CA ASN A 99 7.25 -10.23 8.68
C ASN A 99 5.95 -9.89 7.94
N ILE A 100 5.88 -10.21 6.64
CA ILE A 100 4.66 -10.06 5.83
C ILE A 100 3.51 -10.89 6.43
N LEU A 101 3.77 -12.13 6.82
CA LEU A 101 2.76 -13.00 7.42
C LEU A 101 2.27 -12.45 8.77
N ILE A 102 3.19 -12.02 9.65
CA ILE A 102 2.86 -11.44 10.96
C ILE A 102 2.02 -10.16 10.78
N ALA A 103 2.45 -9.25 9.91
CA ALA A 103 1.74 -8.01 9.64
C ALA A 103 0.32 -8.27 9.11
N ASN A 104 0.15 -9.23 8.20
CA ASN A 104 -1.16 -9.63 7.69
C ASN A 104 -2.07 -10.18 8.79
N ILE A 105 -1.57 -11.09 9.63
CA ILE A 105 -2.34 -11.66 10.73
C ILE A 105 -2.80 -10.54 11.68
N GLY A 106 -1.89 -9.63 12.05
CA GLY A 106 -2.21 -8.50 12.92
C GLY A 106 -3.31 -7.61 12.35
N ILE A 107 -3.21 -7.26 11.06
CA ILE A 107 -4.19 -6.39 10.39
C ILE A 107 -5.53 -7.09 10.14
N LEU A 108 -5.54 -8.36 9.77
CA LEU A 108 -6.79 -9.12 9.63
C LEU A 108 -7.48 -9.33 10.97
N LEU A 109 -6.71 -9.56 12.04
CA LEU A 109 -7.24 -9.62 13.40
C LEU A 109 -7.86 -8.28 13.80
N PHE A 110 -7.16 -7.16 13.55
CA PHE A 110 -7.70 -5.82 13.75
C PHE A 110 -9.02 -5.63 12.99
N TYR A 111 -9.09 -6.01 11.71
CA TYR A 111 -10.30 -5.88 10.91
C TYR A 111 -11.47 -6.72 11.47
N CYS A 112 -11.19 -7.92 11.96
CA CYS A 112 -12.18 -8.75 12.65
C CYS A 112 -12.66 -8.11 13.95
N LEU A 113 -11.77 -7.61 14.80
CA LEU A 113 -12.11 -6.93 16.05
C LEU A 113 -12.95 -5.67 15.79
N TYR A 114 -12.58 -4.90 14.77
CA TYR A 114 -13.36 -3.76 14.32
C TYR A 114 -14.76 -4.18 13.89
N SER A 115 -14.90 -5.21 13.04
CA SER A 115 -16.22 -5.68 12.63
C SER A 115 -17.05 -6.24 13.79
N LEU A 116 -16.42 -6.81 14.82
CA LEU A 116 -17.11 -7.24 16.03
C LEU A 116 -17.64 -6.04 16.81
N SER A 117 -16.85 -4.97 16.92
CA SER A 117 -17.25 -3.73 17.60
C SER A 117 -18.46 -3.04 16.97
N LEU A 118 -18.74 -3.29 15.69
CA LEU A 118 -19.94 -2.80 15.00
C LEU A 118 -21.25 -3.44 15.48
N ASN A 119 -21.21 -4.52 16.26
CA ASN A 119 -22.41 -5.14 16.85
C ASN A 119 -22.74 -4.59 18.24
N ILE A 120 -22.02 -3.57 18.71
CA ILE A 120 -22.28 -2.94 20.01
C ILE A 120 -23.28 -1.80 19.79
N ASP A 121 -24.48 -1.92 20.34
CA ASP A 121 -25.60 -0.99 20.09
C ASP A 121 -25.24 0.48 20.38
N ILE A 122 -24.42 0.74 21.41
CA ILE A 122 -23.98 2.09 21.81
C ILE A 122 -23.16 2.77 20.69
N LEU A 123 -22.48 2.00 19.84
CA LEU A 123 -21.66 2.52 18.75
C LEU A 123 -22.47 2.81 17.48
N GLU A 124 -23.71 2.34 17.38
CA GLU A 124 -24.52 2.45 16.16
C GLU A 124 -24.85 3.92 15.84
N ASP A 125 -25.22 4.71 16.86
CA ASP A 125 -25.58 6.13 16.73
C ASP A 125 -24.39 7.02 16.33
N HIS A 126 -23.16 6.58 16.59
CA HIS A 126 -21.94 7.36 16.38
C HIS A 126 -20.88 6.63 15.56
N ILE A 127 -21.31 5.66 14.73
CA ILE A 127 -20.41 4.77 13.99
C ILE A 127 -19.35 5.50 13.18
N LYS A 128 -19.68 6.63 12.54
CA LYS A 128 -18.72 7.44 11.76
C LYS A 128 -17.65 8.04 12.65
N LEU A 129 -18.05 8.68 13.76
CA LEU A 129 -17.13 9.30 14.70
C LEU A 129 -16.22 8.25 15.35
N TYR A 130 -16.78 7.11 15.75
CA TYR A 130 -16.02 5.97 16.27
C TYR A 130 -14.99 5.48 15.25
N THR A 131 -15.42 5.26 14.00
CA THR A 131 -14.54 4.80 12.92
C THR A 131 -13.38 5.75 12.69
N TYR A 132 -13.66 7.05 12.53
CA TYR A 132 -12.62 8.05 12.27
C TYR A 132 -11.66 8.19 13.45
N SER A 133 -12.18 8.17 14.69
CA SER A 133 -11.34 8.26 15.90
C SER A 133 -10.44 7.04 16.03
N LEU A 134 -10.97 5.84 15.84
CA LEU A 134 -10.22 4.59 15.91
C LEU A 134 -9.11 4.55 14.85
N LEU A 135 -9.44 4.91 13.60
CA LEU A 135 -8.45 4.96 12.51
C LEU A 135 -7.40 6.04 12.76
N LEU A 136 -7.77 7.20 13.30
CA LEU A 136 -6.79 8.23 13.62
C LEU A 136 -5.81 7.76 14.71
N VAL A 137 -6.32 7.18 15.80
CA VAL A 137 -5.50 6.64 16.89
C VAL A 137 -4.57 5.54 16.38
N LEU A 138 -5.08 4.62 15.56
CA LEU A 138 -4.28 3.54 15.00
C LEU A 138 -3.24 4.02 14.00
N LEU A 139 -3.56 5.06 13.22
CA LEU A 139 -2.59 5.70 12.33
C LEU A 139 -1.43 6.29 13.16
N ILE A 140 -1.74 7.01 14.24
CA ILE A 140 -0.72 7.58 15.14
C ILE A 140 0.14 6.46 15.73
N VAL A 141 -0.48 5.40 16.25
CA VAL A 141 0.23 4.24 16.82
C VAL A 141 1.10 3.55 15.76
N ALA A 142 0.58 3.34 14.54
CA ALA A 142 1.32 2.72 13.45
C ALA A 142 2.54 3.56 13.06
N VAL A 143 2.40 4.88 12.96
CA VAL A 143 3.52 5.80 12.69
C VAL A 143 4.54 5.78 13.83
N LEU A 144 4.10 5.83 15.09
CA LEU A 144 5.00 5.78 16.25
C LEU A 144 5.79 4.46 16.31
N LEU A 145 5.14 3.33 16.05
CA LEU A 145 5.82 2.04 16.00
C LEU A 145 6.75 1.96 14.79
N TRP A 146 6.35 2.50 13.64
CA TRP A 146 7.20 2.53 12.44
C TRP A 146 8.48 3.33 12.64
N VAL A 147 8.41 4.47 13.31
CA VAL A 147 9.58 5.35 13.56
C VAL A 147 10.49 4.79 14.66
N ASN A 148 9.95 4.12 15.68
CA ASN A 148 10.70 3.76 16.90
C ASN A 148 11.06 2.28 17.04
N GLN A 149 10.55 1.40 16.18
CA GLN A 149 10.73 -0.05 16.30
C GLN A 149 11.29 -0.66 15.01
N ASP A 150 11.23 -1.99 14.87
CA ASP A 150 11.68 -2.73 13.68
C ASP A 150 11.09 -2.13 12.40
N LYS A 151 11.93 -1.41 11.64
CA LYS A 151 11.50 -0.70 10.44
C LYS A 151 10.88 -1.63 9.41
N TYR A 152 11.29 -2.90 9.32
CA TYR A 152 10.80 -3.81 8.29
C TYR A 152 9.39 -4.32 8.62
N LEU A 153 9.18 -4.79 9.84
CA LEU A 153 7.87 -5.27 10.29
C LEU A 153 6.87 -4.13 10.36
N PHE A 154 7.24 -3.00 10.98
CA PHE A 154 6.28 -1.92 11.21
C PHE A 154 5.99 -1.10 9.95
N SER A 155 6.86 -1.10 8.94
CA SER A 155 6.51 -0.61 7.59
C SER A 155 5.38 -1.45 6.97
N LEU A 156 5.47 -2.78 7.06
CA LEU A 156 4.43 -3.67 6.55
C LEU A 156 3.11 -3.49 7.29
N VAL A 157 3.17 -3.35 8.62
CA VAL A 157 1.99 -3.06 9.45
C VAL A 157 1.36 -1.74 9.01
N PHE A 158 2.15 -0.69 8.76
CA PHE A 158 1.66 0.60 8.27
C PHE A 158 0.98 0.46 6.90
N TYR A 159 1.61 -0.18 5.92
CA TYR A 159 1.03 -0.34 4.59
C TYR A 159 -0.24 -1.21 4.60
N PHE A 160 -0.24 -2.33 5.32
CA PHE A 160 -1.44 -3.17 5.43
C PHE A 160 -2.53 -2.51 6.27
N TYR A 161 -2.18 -1.65 7.23
CA TYR A 161 -3.14 -0.80 7.91
C TYR A 161 -3.87 0.13 6.93
N LEU A 162 -3.16 0.77 5.99
CA LEU A 162 -3.80 1.59 4.95
C LEU A 162 -4.80 0.78 4.10
N ASN A 163 -4.46 -0.46 3.74
CA ASN A 163 -5.40 -1.37 3.07
C ASN A 163 -6.65 -1.59 3.91
N ALA A 164 -6.49 -2.01 5.17
CA ALA A 164 -7.62 -2.30 6.04
C ALA A 164 -8.48 -1.08 6.34
N ALA A 165 -7.87 0.10 6.54
CA ALA A 165 -8.57 1.36 6.75
C ALA A 165 -9.51 1.69 5.58
N LEU A 166 -9.08 1.45 4.34
CA LEU A 166 -9.93 1.67 3.17
C LEU A 166 -10.96 0.56 2.98
N TYR A 167 -10.66 -0.68 3.36
CA TYR A 167 -11.64 -1.78 3.35
C TYR A 167 -12.68 -1.71 4.47
N ILE A 168 -12.54 -0.80 5.43
CA ILE A 168 -13.60 -0.47 6.39
C ILE A 168 -14.74 0.31 5.71
N PHE A 169 -14.44 1.13 4.69
CA PHE A 169 -15.46 1.86 3.92
C PHE A 169 -16.57 0.96 3.34
N PRO A 170 -16.29 -0.09 2.54
CA PRO A 170 -17.33 -0.97 2.03
C PRO A 170 -18.09 -1.70 3.14
N LEU A 171 -17.48 -1.89 4.32
CA LEU A 171 -18.13 -2.54 5.47
C LEU A 171 -19.20 -1.65 6.14
N ILE A 172 -18.96 -0.34 6.25
CA ILE A 172 -19.88 0.60 6.91
C ILE A 172 -20.90 1.24 5.97
N VAL A 173 -20.57 1.42 4.69
CA VAL A 173 -21.47 2.08 3.72
C VAL A 173 -22.61 1.15 3.33
N ARG A 174 -23.85 1.67 3.32
CA ARG A 174 -25.02 0.90 2.88
C ARG A 174 -24.87 0.49 1.41
N ALA A 175 -25.14 -0.79 1.13
CA ALA A 175 -25.19 -1.34 -0.22
C ALA A 175 -26.53 -2.05 -0.34
N GLU A 176 -27.37 -1.60 -1.28
CA GLU A 176 -28.70 -2.18 -1.50
C GLU A 176 -28.60 -3.48 -2.30
N LYS A 177 -27.67 -3.52 -3.26
CA LYS A 177 -27.40 -4.69 -4.09
C LYS A 177 -25.98 -5.19 -3.90
N VAL A 178 -25.75 -6.44 -4.30
CA VAL A 178 -24.43 -7.07 -4.22
C VAL A 178 -23.46 -6.40 -5.20
N GLU A 179 -23.95 -5.96 -6.36
CA GLU A 179 -23.17 -5.20 -7.34
C GLU A 179 -22.63 -3.88 -6.77
N ASP A 180 -23.40 -3.20 -5.92
CA ASP A 180 -22.96 -1.97 -5.25
C ASP A 180 -21.85 -2.25 -4.24
N LEU A 181 -21.93 -3.39 -3.54
CA LEU A 181 -20.87 -3.83 -2.64
C LEU A 181 -19.57 -4.13 -3.39
N TYR A 182 -19.66 -4.78 -4.56
CA TYR A 182 -18.50 -4.99 -5.43
C TYR A 182 -17.90 -3.67 -5.93
N LEU A 183 -18.74 -2.68 -6.27
CA LEU A 183 -18.25 -1.34 -6.60
C LEU A 183 -17.47 -0.73 -5.44
N HIS A 184 -18.02 -0.74 -4.23
CA HIS A 184 -17.34 -0.18 -3.06
C HIS A 184 -16.02 -0.89 -2.77
N LEU A 185 -15.94 -2.21 -2.99
CA LEU A 185 -14.69 -2.96 -2.85
C LEU A 185 -13.67 -2.56 -3.91
N VAL A 186 -14.05 -2.43 -5.18
CA VAL A 186 -13.16 -1.95 -6.25
C VAL A 186 -12.65 -0.55 -5.94
N VAL A 187 -13.52 0.36 -5.48
CA VAL A 187 -13.13 1.72 -5.09
C VAL A 187 -12.16 1.69 -3.91
N ALA A 188 -12.40 0.85 -2.90
CA ALA A 188 -11.48 0.69 -1.77
C ALA A 188 -10.11 0.15 -2.21
N SER A 189 -10.07 -0.85 -3.08
CA SER A 189 -8.81 -1.40 -3.63
C SER A 189 -8.04 -0.37 -4.45
N PHE A 190 -8.73 0.41 -5.28
CA PHE A 190 -8.12 1.46 -6.08
C PHE A 190 -7.59 2.60 -5.21
N GLY A 191 -8.37 3.00 -4.20
CA GLY A 191 -7.94 3.97 -3.20
C GLY A 191 -6.69 3.49 -2.44
N ALA A 192 -6.64 2.21 -2.08
CA ALA A 192 -5.51 1.64 -1.33
C ALA A 192 -4.26 1.63 -2.18
N PHE A 193 -4.40 1.17 -3.42
CA PHE A 193 -3.32 1.18 -4.38
C PHE A 193 -2.78 2.58 -4.65
N LEU A 194 -3.64 3.56 -4.94
CA LEU A 194 -3.22 4.94 -5.17
C LEU A 194 -2.54 5.54 -3.94
N LEU A 195 -3.16 5.42 -2.76
CA LEU A 195 -2.63 5.98 -1.53
C LEU A 195 -1.26 5.40 -1.20
N ILE A 196 -1.12 4.07 -1.25
CA ILE A 196 0.15 3.39 -0.97
C ILE A 196 1.23 3.76 -1.98
N THR A 197 0.87 3.86 -3.26
CA THR A 197 1.82 4.26 -4.30
C THR A 197 2.31 5.69 -4.07
N VAL A 198 1.40 6.63 -3.81
CA VAL A 198 1.76 8.02 -3.52
C VAL A 198 2.62 8.13 -2.26
N VAL A 199 2.20 7.49 -1.17
CA VAL A 199 2.97 7.48 0.09
C VAL A 199 4.36 6.89 -0.12
N THR A 200 4.48 5.83 -0.92
CA THR A 200 5.77 5.21 -1.22
C THR A 200 6.65 6.13 -2.07
N ILE A 201 6.09 6.81 -3.06
CA ILE A 201 6.82 7.80 -3.87
C ILE A 201 7.33 8.94 -2.98
N ILE A 202 6.49 9.46 -2.07
CA ILE A 202 6.87 10.53 -1.13
C ILE A 202 8.05 10.06 -0.27
N ILE A 203 7.94 8.89 0.36
CA ILE A 203 9.00 8.35 1.22
C ILE A 203 10.32 8.18 0.45
N ILE A 204 10.26 7.61 -0.76
CA ILE A 204 11.44 7.42 -1.59
C ILE A 204 12.05 8.78 -1.98
N SER A 205 11.21 9.77 -2.33
CA SER A 205 11.67 11.10 -2.74
C SER A 205 12.27 11.96 -1.62
N GLU A 206 11.89 11.71 -0.36
CA GLU A 206 12.42 12.40 0.81
C GLU A 206 13.71 11.75 1.35
N GLY A 207 13.89 10.44 1.14
CA GLY A 207 15.01 9.66 1.67
C GLY A 207 16.29 9.69 0.81
N ASP A 208 16.14 9.87 -0.50
CA ASP A 208 17.23 10.17 -1.43
C ASP A 208 16.58 10.94 -2.57
N GLY A 209 17.18 12.06 -2.98
CA GLY A 209 16.62 12.91 -4.03
C GLY A 209 16.13 12.05 -5.18
N PHE A 210 14.89 12.28 -5.61
CA PHE A 210 14.32 11.71 -6.82
C PHE A 210 15.11 12.28 -8.01
N ASP A 211 16.39 11.91 -8.13
CA ASP A 211 17.21 12.10 -9.29
C ASP A 211 16.57 11.19 -10.33
N LEU A 212 15.60 11.78 -11.01
CA LEU A 212 15.13 11.41 -12.31
C LEU A 212 16.33 11.48 -13.26
N ASP A 213 17.26 10.54 -13.14
CA ASP A 213 18.20 10.10 -14.18
C ASP A 213 17.43 9.42 -15.33
N LEU A 214 16.24 9.93 -15.63
CA LEU A 214 15.41 9.59 -16.77
C LEU A 214 15.78 10.45 -17.99
N ILE A 215 16.69 11.42 -17.86
CA ILE A 215 17.23 12.21 -18.98
C ILE A 215 18.70 12.62 -18.73
N SER A 216 19.65 11.68 -18.75
CA SER A 216 21.08 12.02 -18.84
C SER A 216 21.84 11.17 -19.88
N SER A 217 21.15 10.69 -20.91
CA SER A 217 21.78 10.10 -22.11
C SER A 217 21.84 11.04 -23.32
N SER A 218 22.08 12.32 -23.08
CA SER A 218 22.61 13.23 -24.11
C SER A 218 23.21 14.44 -23.41
N GLY A 219 24.52 14.60 -23.56
CA GLY A 219 25.32 15.57 -22.83
C GLY A 219 24.84 17.00 -23.00
N VAL A 220 24.55 17.63 -21.87
CA VAL A 220 24.72 19.06 -21.67
C VAL A 220 25.28 19.21 -20.27
N ASP A 221 26.58 19.48 -20.18
CA ASP A 221 27.24 19.89 -18.94
C ASP A 221 26.61 21.22 -18.51
N VAL A 222 25.66 21.18 -17.59
CA VAL A 222 25.25 22.36 -16.85
C VAL A 222 26.21 22.49 -15.68
N GLU A 223 27.34 23.14 -15.99
CA GLU A 223 28.33 23.60 -15.02
C GLU A 223 27.61 24.47 -13.98
N SER A 224 27.45 23.95 -12.76
CA SER A 224 26.97 24.73 -11.62
C SER A 224 27.96 25.88 -11.37
N PRO A 225 27.55 27.16 -11.49
CA PRO A 225 28.46 28.26 -11.23
C PRO A 225 28.68 28.38 -9.72
N ARG A 226 29.83 27.86 -9.25
CA ARG A 226 30.81 28.45 -8.32
C ARG A 226 30.24 29.37 -7.22
N LYS A 227 30.59 29.23 -5.93
CA LYS A 227 31.93 29.28 -5.28
C LYS A 227 31.64 29.47 -3.75
N SER A 228 32.48 29.25 -2.75
CA SER A 228 33.94 29.26 -2.62
C SER A 228 34.32 29.06 -1.14
N LYS A 229 35.40 28.31 -0.90
CA LYS A 229 36.33 28.33 0.26
C LYS A 229 35.82 27.81 1.61
N VAL A 230 36.33 26.64 2.03
CA VAL A 230 37.06 26.47 3.31
C VAL A 230 38.12 25.37 3.14
N ASN A 231 39.37 25.82 3.18
CA ASN A 231 40.62 25.20 3.66
C ASN A 231 41.21 23.95 2.99
N GLU A 232 42.09 24.23 2.02
CA GLU A 232 43.43 23.67 2.05
C GLU A 232 44.14 24.08 3.35
N HIS A 233 44.61 23.12 4.14
CA HIS A 233 45.92 23.21 4.77
C HIS A 233 46.48 21.81 4.92
N LYS A 234 47.43 21.51 4.03
CA LYS A 234 48.41 20.44 4.16
C LYS A 234 49.41 20.79 5.25
N GLU A 235 49.74 19.76 6.03
CA GLU A 235 51.07 19.29 6.42
C GLU A 235 52.12 20.34 6.86
N LEU A 236 52.54 20.19 8.11
CA LEU A 236 53.94 20.25 8.54
C LEU A 236 54.17 19.10 9.54
#